data_AF-A0A9E4RNI2-F1
#
_entry.id   AF-A0A9E4RNI2-F1
#
_cell.length_a   1.000
_cell.length_b   1.000
_cell.length_c   1.000
_cell.angle_alpha   90.00
_cell.angle_beta   90.00
_cell.angle_gamma   90.00
#
_symmetry.space_group_name_H-M   'P 1'
#
loop_
_entity.id
_entity.type
_entity.pdbx_description
1 polymer ?
#
loop_
_entity_poly.entity_id
_entity_poly.type
_entity_poly.pdbx_seq_one_letter_code
_entity_poly.pdbx_strand_id
1 'polypeptide(L)' 'MAWIGLTWFALALVSYLIGGIPTAYLAARLLKGADIRSLGDRNVGAANVYRNISSWAGA' A
#
# COMPACT_ATOMS: atom_id res chain seq x y z
N MET A 1 -1.10 -23.75 -24.92
CA MET A 1 -2.18 -23.87 -23.91
C MET A 1 -1.62 -23.77 -22.49
N ALA A 2 -0.65 -24.60 -22.08
CA ALA A 2 -0.03 -24.52 -20.74
C ALA A 2 0.72 -23.20 -20.44
N TRP A 3 1.42 -22.63 -21.42
CA TRP A 3 2.18 -21.39 -21.27
C TRP A 3 1.33 -20.19 -20.85
N ILE A 4 0.07 -20.12 -21.30
CA ILE A 4 -0.86 -19.04 -20.94
C ILE A 4 -1.18 -19.09 -19.44
N GLY A 5 -1.44 -20.28 -18.90
CA GLY A 5 -1.73 -20.45 -17.47
C GLY A 5 -0.55 -20.06 -16.57
N LEU A 6 0.67 -20.44 -16.96
CA LEU A 6 1.88 -20.06 -16.22
C LEU A 6 2.08 -18.53 -16.23
N THR A 7 1.84 -17.88 -17.36
CA THR A 7 1.93 -16.41 -17.47
C THR A 7 0.91 -15.71 -16.57
N TRP A 8 -0.35 -16.15 -16.56
CA TRP A 8 -1.37 -15.58 -15.68
C TRP A 8 -1.05 -15.78 -14.20
N PHE A 9 -0.57 -16.97 -13.83
CA PHE A 9 -0.15 -17.25 -12.47
C PHE A 9 1.01 -16.36 -12.04
N ALA A 10 2.04 -16.23 -12.90
CA ALA A 10 3.17 -15.34 -12.63
C ALA A 10 2.74 -13.88 -12.47
N LEU A 11 1.83 -13.39 -13.32
CA LEU A 11 1.28 -12.04 -13.21
C LEU A 11 0.51 -11.82 -11.91
N ALA A 12 -0.33 -12.77 -11.51
CA ALA A 12 -1.08 -12.71 -10.25
C ALA A 12 -0.15 -12.73 -9.04
N LEU A 13 0.90 -13.55 -9.07
CA LEU A 13 1.89 -13.61 -8.00
C LEU A 13 2.65 -12.29 -7.87
N VAL A 14 3.15 -11.75 -8.98
CA VAL A 14 3.89 -10.49 -8.99
C VAL A 14 3.00 -9.32 -8.54
N SER A 15 1.75 -9.26 -9.01
CA SER A 15 0.83 -8.19 -8.61
C SER A 15 0.48 -8.26 -7.12
N TYR A 16 0.31 -9.46 -6.58
CA TYR A 16 0.07 -9.66 -5.15
C TYR A 16 1.27 -9.21 -4.30
N LEU A 17 2.50 -9.56 -4.73
CA LEU A 17 3.71 -9.17 -4.01
C LEU A 17 3.94 -7.66 -4.05
N ILE A 18 3.68 -7.01 -5.18
CA ILE A 18 3.81 -5.55 -5.32
C ILE A 18 2.68 -4.84 -4.55
N GLY A 19 1.44 -5.31 -4.67
CA GLY A 19 0.28 -4.71 -4.00
C GLY A 19 0.24 -4.94 -2.49
N GLY A 20 0.90 -5.99 -2.01
CA GLY A 20 1.01 -6.31 -0.58
C GLY A 20 2.02 -5.45 0.18
N ILE A 21 2.77 -4.57 -0.51
CA ILE A 21 3.69 -3.64 0.14
C ILE A 21 2.87 -2.67 1.02
N PRO A 22 3.19 -2.54 2.32
CA PRO A 22 2.41 -1.71 3.25
C PRO A 22 2.74 -0.21 3.07
N THR A 23 2.42 0.34 1.90
CA THR A 23 2.76 1.70 1.46
C THR A 23 2.27 2.78 2.42
N ALA A 24 1.06 2.67 2.94
CA ALA A 24 0.50 3.62 3.91
C ALA A 24 1.27 3.64 5.25
N TYR A 25 1.72 2.47 5.72
CA TYR A 25 2.56 2.37 6.90
C TYR A 25 3.95 2.97 6.66
N LEU A 26 4.56 2.67 5.50
CA LEU A 26 5.85 3.23 5.11
C LEU A 26 5.79 4.74 4.99
N ALA A 27 4.74 5.30 4.35
CA ALA A 27 4.53 6.73 4.23
C ALA A 27 4.45 7.41 5.61
N ALA A 28 3.71 6.83 6.55
CA ALA A 28 3.57 7.36 7.91
C ALA A 28 4.91 7.37 8.66
N ARG A 29 5.64 6.26 8.56
CA ARG A 29 6.91 6.07 9.24
C ARG A 29 8.00 6.97 8.67
N LEU A 30 8.08 7.11 7.34
CA LEU A 30 9.13 7.86 6.66
C LEU A 30 8.87 9.37 6.66
N LEU A 31 7.62 9.80 6.50
CA LEU A 31 7.29 11.23 6.36
C LEU A 31 7.01 11.90 7.70
N LYS A 32 6.45 11.16 8.67
CA LYS A 32 6.08 11.71 9.99
C LYS A 32 6.72 11.01 11.18
N GLY A 33 7.45 9.91 10.99
CA GLY A 33 7.99 9.12 12.11
C GLY A 33 6.91 8.43 12.95
N ALA A 34 5.68 8.37 12.47
CA ALA A 34 4.50 7.91 13.23
C ALA A 34 3.97 6.57 12.71
N ASP A 35 3.17 5.89 13.53
CA ASP A 35 2.40 4.71 13.10
C ASP A 35 1.02 5.17 12.62
N ILE A 36 0.67 4.90 11.36
CA ILE A 36 -0.64 5.26 10.80
C ILE A 36 -1.83 4.64 11.54
N ARG A 37 -1.63 3.51 12.22
CA ARG A 37 -2.66 2.87 13.06
C ARG A 37 -2.99 3.69 14.31
N SER A 38 -2.17 4.67 14.64
CA SER A 38 -2.42 5.63 15.73
C SER A 38 -2.96 6.99 15.24
N LEU A 39 -3.09 7.18 13.92
CA LEU A 39 -3.49 8.44 13.29
C LEU A 39 -4.92 8.39 12.75
N GLY A 40 -5.65 9.51 12.85
CA GLY A 40 -6.96 9.68 12.24
C GLY A 40 -7.97 8.61 12.66
N ASP A 41 -8.57 7.95 11.66
CA ASP A 41 -9.53 6.84 11.84
C ASP A 41 -8.88 5.47 12.04
N ARG A 42 -7.54 5.44 12.18
CA ARG A 42 -6.72 4.24 12.40
C ARG A 42 -6.72 3.25 11.23
N ASN A 43 -7.27 3.64 10.07
CA ASN A 43 -7.20 2.85 8.85
C ASN A 43 -5.87 3.07 8.12
N VAL A 44 -5.35 2.01 7.50
CA VAL A 44 -4.15 2.02 6.63
C VAL A 44 -4.47 2.40 5.18
N GLY A 45 -5.54 3.16 4.97
CA GLY A 45 -6.01 3.55 3.64
C GLY A 45 -5.41 4.88 3.15
N ALA A 46 -5.41 5.09 1.84
CA ALA A 46 -4.94 6.32 1.18
C ALA A 46 -5.64 7.58 1.73
N ALA A 47 -6.94 7.51 2.01
CA ALA A 47 -7.68 8.64 2.58
C ALA A 47 -7.19 9.06 3.98
N ASN A 48 -6.68 8.13 4.80
CA ASN A 48 -6.09 8.47 6.08
C ASN A 48 -4.69 9.08 5.89
N VAL A 49 -3.91 8.53 4.95
CA VAL A 49 -2.61 9.11 4.54
C VAL A 49 -2.77 10.54 4.04
N TYR A 50 -3.75 10.79 3.18
CA TYR A 50 -4.03 12.11 2.62
C TYR A 50 -4.33 13.15 3.70
N ARG A 51 -5.20 12.78 4.65
CA ARG A 51 -5.66 13.69 5.72
C ARG A 51 -4.62 13.90 6.82
N ASN A 52 -3.86 12.86 7.17
CA ASN A 52 -3.03 12.87 8.39
C ASN A 52 -1.52 12.80 8.14
N ILE A 53 -1.05 12.43 6.95
CA ILE A 53 0.39 12.27 6.66
C ILE A 53 0.81 13.27 5.59
N SER A 54 0.30 13.12 4.36
CA SER A 54 0.60 14.00 3.24
C SER A 54 -0.41 13.82 2.12
N SER A 55 -0.82 14.91 1.49
CA SER A 55 -1.72 14.88 0.34
C SER A 55 -1.15 14.10 -0.84
N TRP A 56 0.16 14.19 -1.11
CA TRP A 56 0.77 13.52 -2.26
C TRP A 56 0.86 11.99 -2.09
N ALA A 57 1.16 11.48 -0.90
CA ALA A 57 1.27 10.03 -0.67
C ALA A 57 -0.10 9.35 -0.45
N GLY A 58 -1.16 10.13 -0.24
CA GLY A 58 -2.53 9.63 -0.11
C GLY A 58 -3.47 10.05 -1.25
N ALA A 59 -2.97 10.77 -2.25
CA ALA A 59 -3.69 11.14 -3.47
C ALA A 59 -3.81 9.96 -4.43
#